data_AF-A0A4Q5QYR4-F1
#
_entry.id   AF-A0A4Q5QYR4-F1
#
_cell.length_a   1.000
_cell.length_b   1.000
_cell.length_c   1.000
_cell.angle_alpha   90.00
_cell.angle_beta   90.00
_cell.angle_gamma   90.00
#
_symmetry.space_group_name_H-M   'P 1'
#
loop_
_entity.id
_entity.type
_entity.pdbx_description
1 polymer ?
#
loop_
_entity_poly.entity_id
_entity_poly.type
_entity_poly.pdbx_seq_one_letter_code
_entity_poly.pdbx_strand_id
1 'polypeptide(L)'
;MAARANIALPELAVLPLTTATGIHPAMATAQQLFQNGKLGVVQSVGYPSPNFSHFRATDIWTSGSDSATVLTTGWGGRYLDGEFPGYPTGYPSAQNPDPLAISIGSVVSNCVQGPTVNMGMAIASTSSFYQLLSGGVDVAPNTPAGHELTFIRQVISQTQVYTTTIQAAAGRAQNLSPLYPAAGQNSLADQLKIVAQLVAGGLSTRIYVCQFGGFDLHSLQVPATGSTTTGAHATLLGKVADGINAFQDDLRRLGVQDRVIGMTFSEFGRRIKSNAGQGADHGAAAPLLVFGSRANPIVHGPNPQLPANAGVNDNVAMQFDFRSIYASILQDWFQVTPATLNTIFGQSFPYVPVIRPAALAASSARPVAAFSVYPNPSVGDQATVVFTSEGGPVQLVIFDGLGREVRRPVDGRTLGVGTQQVPLDLRGLAAGAYHCTVREGSRSSSQLVVVE
;
A
#
# COMPACT_ATOMS: atom_id res chain seq x y z
N MET A 1 3.21 -21.84 19.66
CA MET A 1 3.15 -20.83 20.75
C MET A 1 4.27 -20.95 21.78
N ALA A 2 4.72 -22.16 22.15
CA ALA A 2 5.76 -22.35 23.19
C ALA A 2 7.04 -21.49 23.01
N ALA A 3 7.50 -21.29 21.77
CA ALA A 3 8.68 -20.46 21.46
C ALA A 3 8.57 -18.98 21.91
N ARG A 4 7.36 -18.50 22.23
CA ARG A 4 7.12 -17.09 22.60
C ARG A 4 6.04 -16.91 23.66
N ALA A 5 5.90 -17.86 24.57
CA ALA A 5 4.79 -17.94 25.52
C ALA A 5 4.60 -16.65 26.37
N ASN A 6 5.68 -15.95 26.68
CA ASN A 6 5.69 -14.73 27.49
C ASN A 6 5.21 -13.46 26.75
N ILE A 7 5.06 -13.50 25.43
CA ILE A 7 4.52 -12.39 24.61
C ILE A 7 3.35 -12.83 23.72
N ALA A 8 2.91 -14.08 23.89
CA ALA A 8 1.80 -14.69 23.17
C ALA A 8 0.46 -14.16 23.70
N LEU A 9 -0.45 -13.80 22.80
CA LEU A 9 -1.81 -13.43 23.19
C LEU A 9 -2.60 -14.68 23.64
N PRO A 10 -3.40 -14.58 24.72
CA PRO A 10 -4.38 -15.60 25.04
C PRO A 10 -5.42 -15.67 23.92
N GLU A 11 -5.81 -16.87 23.51
CA GLU A 11 -6.74 -17.09 22.40
C GLU A 11 -8.07 -16.32 22.59
N LEU A 12 -8.62 -16.34 23.81
CA LEU A 12 -9.86 -15.62 24.15
C LEU A 12 -9.75 -14.09 24.08
N ALA A 13 -8.55 -13.54 24.07
CA ALA A 13 -8.32 -12.09 23.96
C ALA A 13 -8.11 -11.64 22.51
N VAL A 14 -7.88 -12.57 21.58
CA VAL A 14 -7.67 -12.25 20.17
C VAL A 14 -9.01 -11.87 19.52
N LEU A 15 -9.02 -10.74 18.82
CA LEU A 15 -10.20 -10.27 18.10
C LEU A 15 -10.24 -10.95 16.72
N PRO A 16 -11.23 -11.82 16.42
CA PRO A 16 -11.23 -12.61 15.19
C PRO A 16 -11.40 -11.72 13.95
N LEU A 17 -10.59 -11.99 12.92
CA LEU A 17 -10.77 -11.47 11.55
C LEU A 17 -11.36 -12.57 10.65
N THR A 18 -10.96 -13.81 10.90
CA THR A 18 -11.50 -15.03 10.26
C THR A 18 -11.68 -16.10 11.33
N THR A 19 -12.12 -17.31 10.95
CA THR A 19 -12.15 -18.48 11.84
C THR A 19 -10.76 -18.94 12.27
N ALA A 20 -9.71 -18.62 11.50
CA ALA A 20 -8.35 -19.10 11.72
C ALA A 20 -7.40 -18.04 12.29
N THR A 21 -7.72 -16.75 12.19
CA THR A 21 -6.83 -15.66 12.61
C THR A 21 -7.57 -14.47 13.17
N GLY A 22 -6.87 -13.69 13.97
CA GLY A 22 -7.36 -12.43 14.51
C GLY A 22 -6.26 -11.42 14.76
N ILE A 23 -6.65 -10.31 15.39
CA ILE A 23 -5.80 -9.16 15.66
C ILE A 23 -5.75 -8.89 17.17
N HIS A 24 -4.74 -8.12 17.59
CA HIS A 24 -4.54 -7.74 18.98
C HIS A 24 -5.76 -6.97 19.53
N PRO A 25 -6.19 -7.15 20.80
CA PRO A 25 -7.37 -6.48 21.37
C PRO A 25 -7.30 -4.96 21.37
N ALA A 26 -6.09 -4.39 21.51
CA ALA A 26 -5.88 -2.94 21.34
C ALA A 26 -6.21 -2.41 19.93
N MET A 27 -6.42 -3.28 18.94
CA MET A 27 -6.76 -2.91 17.56
C MET A 27 -8.24 -3.13 17.23
N ALA A 28 -9.14 -2.98 18.22
CA ALA A 28 -10.58 -3.18 18.04
C ALA A 28 -11.18 -2.34 16.90
N THR A 29 -10.72 -1.10 16.74
CA THR A 29 -11.13 -0.21 15.64
C THR A 29 -10.68 -0.72 14.28
N ALA A 30 -9.51 -1.38 14.17
CA ALA A 30 -9.09 -2.03 12.94
C ALA A 30 -9.93 -3.29 12.63
N GLN A 31 -10.33 -4.07 13.64
CA GLN A 31 -11.28 -5.17 13.45
C GLN A 31 -12.62 -4.66 12.88
N GLN A 32 -13.13 -3.55 13.40
CA GLN A 32 -14.35 -2.91 12.88
C GLN A 32 -14.17 -2.47 11.43
N LEU A 33 -13.03 -1.87 11.07
CA LEU A 33 -12.74 -1.52 9.67
C LEU A 33 -12.73 -2.76 8.77
N PHE A 34 -12.14 -3.88 9.22
CA PHE A 34 -12.13 -5.13 8.47
C PHE A 34 -13.55 -5.65 8.24
N GLN A 35 -14.37 -5.72 9.29
CA GLN A 35 -15.77 -6.17 9.22
C GLN A 35 -16.63 -5.27 8.32
N ASN A 36 -16.34 -3.96 8.30
CA ASN A 36 -16.99 -2.97 7.43
C ASN A 36 -16.44 -2.97 5.99
N GLY A 37 -15.50 -3.86 5.68
CA GLY A 37 -14.93 -3.99 4.36
C GLY A 37 -13.91 -2.89 3.98
N LYS A 38 -13.32 -2.21 4.96
CA LYS A 38 -12.42 -1.07 4.75
C LYS A 38 -10.96 -1.34 5.09
N LEU A 39 -10.64 -2.59 5.45
CA LEU A 39 -9.30 -3.05 5.80
C LEU A 39 -9.08 -4.47 5.26
N GLY A 40 -7.95 -4.69 4.62
CA GLY A 40 -7.38 -6.00 4.30
C GLY A 40 -6.03 -6.20 4.99
N VAL A 41 -5.62 -7.46 5.11
CA VAL A 41 -4.33 -7.85 5.73
C VAL A 41 -3.55 -8.71 4.75
N VAL A 42 -2.27 -8.42 4.55
CA VAL A 42 -1.36 -9.33 3.82
C VAL A 42 -0.41 -9.96 4.82
N GLN A 43 -0.45 -11.29 4.95
CA GLN A 43 0.37 -12.03 5.90
C GLN A 43 1.81 -12.16 5.42
N SER A 44 2.77 -12.24 6.34
CA SER A 44 4.15 -12.64 6.03
C SER A 44 4.79 -11.88 4.85
N VAL A 45 4.64 -10.56 4.82
CA VAL A 45 5.28 -9.69 3.83
C VAL A 45 6.75 -9.48 4.21
N GLY A 46 7.65 -9.67 3.26
CA GLY A 46 9.09 -9.46 3.46
C GLY A 46 9.83 -9.35 2.12
N TYR A 47 11.10 -9.71 2.11
CA TYR A 47 11.93 -9.81 0.90
C TYR A 47 13.00 -10.92 1.06
N PRO A 48 13.51 -11.49 -0.04
CA PRO A 48 14.60 -12.46 0.00
C PRO A 48 15.86 -11.91 0.66
N SER A 49 16.62 -12.75 1.36
CA SER A 49 17.88 -12.36 2.02
C SER A 49 17.70 -11.14 2.94
N PRO A 50 16.89 -11.24 4.00
CA PRO A 50 16.51 -10.11 4.85
C PRO A 50 17.72 -9.43 5.48
N ASN A 51 17.70 -8.10 5.55
CA ASN A 51 18.70 -7.30 6.23
C ASN A 51 18.15 -6.82 7.57
N PHE A 52 18.96 -6.84 8.64
CA PHE A 52 18.54 -6.46 9.99
C PHE A 52 19.16 -5.12 10.47
N SER A 53 19.79 -4.36 9.57
CA SER A 53 20.25 -2.99 9.81
C SER A 53 19.13 -2.01 9.53
N HIS A 54 18.83 -1.13 10.50
CA HIS A 54 17.81 -0.08 10.39
C HIS A 54 17.99 0.75 9.12
N PHE A 55 19.23 1.17 8.82
CA PHE A 55 19.54 1.97 7.64
C PHE A 55 19.23 1.22 6.34
N ARG A 56 19.73 -0.01 6.24
CA ARG A 56 19.65 -0.75 4.98
C ARG A 56 18.25 -1.32 4.74
N ALA A 57 17.57 -1.80 5.78
CA ALA A 57 16.21 -2.30 5.64
C ALA A 57 15.24 -1.16 5.30
N THR A 58 15.36 0.00 5.95
CA THR A 58 14.56 1.18 5.57
C THR A 58 14.82 1.58 4.11
N ASP A 59 16.08 1.58 3.69
CA ASP A 59 16.44 1.86 2.29
C ASP A 59 15.80 0.84 1.33
N ILE A 60 15.85 -0.46 1.62
CA ILE A 60 15.20 -1.52 0.81
C ILE A 60 13.70 -1.25 0.64
N TRP A 61 12.97 -1.01 1.73
CA TRP A 61 11.52 -0.78 1.68
C TRP A 61 11.16 0.54 0.99
N THR A 62 11.92 1.61 1.23
CA THR A 62 11.63 2.92 0.63
C THR A 62 12.07 3.03 -0.84
N SER A 63 13.14 2.34 -1.23
CA SER A 63 13.63 2.29 -2.61
C SER A 63 12.97 1.22 -3.46
N GLY A 64 12.45 0.14 -2.86
CA GLY A 64 12.00 -1.05 -3.60
C GLY A 64 13.16 -1.88 -4.17
N SER A 65 14.38 -1.75 -3.62
CA SER A 65 15.58 -2.47 -4.10
C SER A 65 15.65 -3.91 -3.60
N ASP A 66 16.45 -4.74 -4.28
CA ASP A 66 16.91 -6.02 -3.72
C ASP A 66 17.92 -5.82 -2.58
N SER A 67 18.07 -6.79 -1.68
CA SER A 67 18.95 -6.69 -0.51
C SER A 67 20.41 -6.34 -0.82
N ALA A 68 20.94 -6.83 -1.94
CA ALA A 68 22.32 -6.59 -2.38
C ALA A 68 22.50 -5.28 -3.20
N THR A 69 21.41 -4.57 -3.49
CA THR A 69 21.42 -3.41 -4.40
C THR A 69 21.09 -2.13 -3.66
N VAL A 70 22.03 -1.19 -3.59
CA VAL A 70 21.75 0.14 -3.01
C VAL A 70 21.26 1.07 -4.11
N LEU A 71 20.07 1.65 -3.92
CA LEU A 71 19.50 2.64 -4.82
C LEU A 71 19.38 3.96 -4.07
N THR A 72 19.77 5.06 -4.71
CA THR A 72 19.63 6.42 -4.17
C THR A 72 18.26 7.04 -4.48
N THR A 73 17.31 6.24 -4.97
CA THR A 73 15.99 6.69 -5.42
C THR A 73 14.88 5.84 -4.79
N GLY A 74 13.74 6.48 -4.57
CA GLY A 74 12.50 5.86 -4.09
C GLY A 74 11.69 5.22 -5.19
N TRP A 75 10.94 4.17 -4.89
CA TRP A 75 10.00 3.59 -5.87
C TRP A 75 8.92 4.59 -6.30
N GLY A 76 8.41 5.39 -5.37
CA GLY A 76 7.42 6.43 -5.64
C GLY A 76 8.02 7.60 -6.42
N GLY A 77 9.28 7.94 -6.14
CA GLY A 77 10.03 8.95 -6.89
C GLY A 77 10.25 8.54 -8.34
N ARG A 78 10.66 7.29 -8.60
CA ARG A 78 10.79 6.77 -9.97
C ARG A 78 9.46 6.71 -10.72
N TYR A 79 8.37 6.36 -10.03
CA TYR A 79 7.03 6.42 -10.61
C TYR A 79 6.66 7.86 -11.01
N LEU A 80 6.81 8.82 -10.10
CA LEU A 80 6.48 10.23 -10.36
C LEU A 80 7.35 10.84 -11.45
N ASP A 81 8.65 10.50 -11.50
CA ASP A 81 9.57 10.96 -12.53
C ASP A 81 9.13 10.52 -13.93
N GLY A 82 8.68 9.26 -14.07
CA GLY A 82 8.13 8.75 -15.33
C GLY A 82 6.79 9.39 -15.72
N GLU A 83 5.93 9.69 -14.75
CA GLU A 83 4.62 10.33 -14.99
C GLU A 83 4.73 11.83 -15.27
N PHE A 84 5.76 12.49 -14.75
CA PHE A 84 5.96 13.94 -14.81
C PHE A 84 7.35 14.28 -15.37
N PRO A 85 7.62 13.93 -16.64
CA PRO A 85 8.93 14.13 -17.24
C PRO A 85 9.30 15.62 -17.24
N GLY A 86 10.57 15.90 -16.94
CA GLY A 86 11.13 17.25 -16.92
C GLY A 86 10.89 18.02 -15.61
N TYR A 87 10.21 17.45 -14.62
CA TYR A 87 10.13 18.02 -13.27
C TYR A 87 11.56 18.28 -12.72
N PRO A 88 11.83 19.44 -12.09
CA PRO A 88 10.87 20.48 -11.66
C PRO A 88 10.62 21.58 -12.70
N THR A 89 11.21 21.48 -13.89
CA THR A 89 11.10 22.50 -14.94
C THR A 89 9.71 22.50 -15.56
N GLY A 90 9.05 23.66 -15.53
CA GLY A 90 7.66 23.80 -15.98
C GLY A 90 6.62 23.39 -14.93
N TYR A 91 7.02 23.17 -13.67
CA TYR A 91 6.12 22.83 -12.57
C TYR A 91 6.20 23.86 -11.43
N PRO A 92 5.09 24.18 -10.74
CA PRO A 92 3.71 23.84 -11.10
C PRO A 92 3.30 24.36 -12.48
N SER A 93 2.32 23.69 -13.08
CA SER A 93 1.68 24.09 -14.35
C SER A 93 0.17 24.18 -14.18
N ALA A 94 -0.54 24.66 -15.20
CA ALA A 94 -2.00 24.67 -15.18
C ALA A 94 -2.60 23.25 -15.05
N GLN A 95 -1.93 22.24 -15.58
CA GLN A 95 -2.35 20.83 -15.52
C GLN A 95 -1.93 20.16 -14.20
N ASN A 96 -0.80 20.60 -13.62
CA ASN A 96 -0.25 20.07 -12.38
C ASN A 96 0.09 21.22 -11.42
N PRO A 97 -0.94 21.83 -10.79
CA PRO A 97 -0.74 23.00 -9.94
C PRO A 97 -0.22 22.64 -8.54
N ASP A 98 -0.41 21.40 -8.10
CA ASP A 98 -0.16 20.95 -6.73
C ASP A 98 1.14 20.13 -6.62
N PRO A 99 1.71 19.98 -5.41
CA PRO A 99 2.85 19.09 -5.19
C PRO A 99 2.53 17.66 -5.66
N LEU A 100 3.47 17.02 -6.36
CA LEU A 100 3.29 15.65 -6.85
C LEU A 100 3.22 14.64 -5.69
N ALA A 101 4.04 14.86 -4.66
CA ALA A 101 4.02 14.12 -3.41
C ALA A 101 4.30 14.99 -2.18
N ILE A 102 3.78 14.56 -1.03
CA ILE A 102 3.97 15.24 0.25
C ILE A 102 4.39 14.22 1.31
N SER A 103 5.53 14.46 1.98
CA SER A 103 5.88 13.80 3.24
C SER A 103 5.36 14.63 4.40
N ILE A 104 4.59 14.02 5.31
CA ILE A 104 4.13 14.72 6.51
C ILE A 104 5.22 14.64 7.58
N GLY A 105 5.80 15.79 7.93
CA GLY A 105 6.96 15.92 8.80
C GLY A 105 7.93 16.99 8.28
N SER A 106 9.15 16.97 8.82
CA SER A 106 10.21 17.95 8.48
C SER A 106 11.18 17.47 7.40
N VAL A 107 11.12 16.19 7.01
CA VAL A 107 12.06 15.57 6.08
C VAL A 107 11.28 14.91 4.94
N VAL A 108 11.79 15.05 3.73
CA VAL A 108 11.20 14.37 2.57
C VAL A 108 11.64 12.90 2.58
N SER A 109 10.68 11.99 2.53
CA SER A 109 10.95 10.55 2.53
C SER A 109 11.72 10.12 1.29
N ASN A 110 12.66 9.18 1.46
CA ASN A 110 13.33 8.51 0.35
C ASN A 110 12.34 7.84 -0.61
N CYS A 111 11.13 7.45 -0.16
CA CYS A 111 10.07 6.88 -1.01
C CYS A 111 9.78 7.73 -2.25
N VAL A 112 9.93 9.06 -2.16
CA VAL A 112 9.60 10.00 -3.23
C VAL A 112 10.83 10.68 -3.84
N GLN A 113 12.03 10.17 -3.55
CA GLN A 113 13.26 10.63 -4.19
C GLN A 113 13.32 10.15 -5.65
N GLY A 114 13.31 11.09 -6.61
CA GLY A 114 13.48 10.79 -8.02
C GLY A 114 14.96 10.65 -8.43
N PRO A 115 15.24 10.26 -9.68
CA PRO A 115 16.60 10.07 -10.18
C PRO A 115 17.46 11.34 -10.17
N THR A 116 16.85 12.49 -10.45
CA THR A 116 17.56 13.77 -10.56
C THR A 116 17.21 14.74 -9.43
N VAL A 117 15.95 14.76 -8.99
CA VAL A 117 15.44 15.68 -7.97
C VAL A 117 14.47 14.94 -7.05
N ASN A 118 14.22 15.49 -5.87
CA ASN A 118 13.14 15.01 -5.04
C ASN A 118 11.78 15.33 -5.70
N MET A 119 10.91 14.32 -5.85
CA MET A 119 9.60 14.47 -6.51
C MET A 119 8.50 14.92 -5.56
N GLY A 120 8.84 15.21 -4.31
CA GLY A 120 7.90 15.70 -3.31
C GLY A 120 8.50 16.78 -2.42
N MET A 121 7.69 17.20 -1.45
CA MET A 121 8.09 18.16 -0.42
C MET A 121 7.66 17.69 0.96
N ALA A 122 8.20 18.30 2.01
CA ALA A 122 7.85 18.00 3.39
C ALA A 122 7.04 19.14 4.01
N ILE A 123 5.96 18.80 4.71
CA ILE A 123 5.19 19.75 5.51
C ILE A 123 4.89 19.16 6.89
N ALA A 124 5.14 19.93 7.95
CA ALA A 124 4.76 19.55 9.31
C ALA A 124 3.40 20.17 9.73
N SER A 125 2.93 21.17 8.98
CA SER A 125 1.71 21.93 9.26
C SER A 125 1.14 22.49 7.95
N THR A 126 -0.17 22.74 7.93
CA THR A 126 -0.86 23.44 6.84
C THR A 126 -0.94 24.95 7.06
N SER A 127 -0.49 25.46 8.20
CA SER A 127 -0.57 26.89 8.55
C SER A 127 0.80 27.57 8.71
N SER A 128 1.87 26.79 8.95
CA SER A 128 3.19 27.32 9.30
C SER A 128 4.21 27.00 8.21
N PHE A 129 4.57 28.01 7.41
CA PHE A 129 5.55 27.90 6.34
C PHE A 129 6.57 29.04 6.41
N TYR A 130 7.80 28.75 6.00
CA TYR A 130 8.87 29.74 5.88
C TYR A 130 8.92 30.33 4.47
N GLN A 131 8.91 31.65 4.36
CA GLN A 131 9.26 32.33 3.10
C GLN A 131 10.79 32.37 2.97
N LEU A 132 11.33 31.51 2.10
CA LEU A 132 12.77 31.33 1.90
C LEU A 132 13.43 32.36 0.96
N LEU A 133 12.63 33.06 0.15
CA LEU A 133 13.05 34.17 -0.71
C LEU A 133 12.13 35.34 -0.44
N SER A 134 12.70 36.51 -0.13
CA SER A 134 12.02 37.79 -0.04
C SER A 134 12.72 38.80 -0.95
N GLY A 135 11.95 39.53 -1.77
CA GLY A 135 12.50 40.52 -2.73
C GLY A 135 12.90 39.93 -4.10
N GLY A 136 13.50 40.78 -4.94
CA GLY A 136 14.02 40.39 -6.26
C GLY A 136 15.34 39.62 -6.14
N VAL A 137 15.54 38.60 -6.98
CA VAL A 137 16.79 37.84 -7.05
C VAL A 137 17.62 38.31 -8.25
N ASP A 138 18.92 38.58 -8.06
CA ASP A 138 19.83 38.94 -9.15
C ASP A 138 19.95 37.82 -10.19
N VAL A 139 20.24 38.16 -11.44
CA VAL A 139 20.48 37.16 -12.50
C VAL A 139 21.68 36.30 -12.10
N ALA A 140 21.51 34.97 -12.11
CA ALA A 140 22.60 34.06 -11.81
C ALA A 140 23.69 34.16 -12.91
N PRO A 141 24.99 34.11 -12.56
CA PRO A 141 26.06 34.18 -13.54
C PRO A 141 26.03 32.98 -14.50
N ASN A 142 26.48 33.15 -15.74
CA ASN A 142 26.59 32.02 -16.69
C ASN A 142 27.83 31.17 -16.40
N THR A 143 27.84 30.50 -15.25
CA THR A 143 28.91 29.62 -14.75
C THR A 143 28.29 28.37 -14.15
N PRO A 144 29.05 27.28 -13.91
CA PRO A 144 28.54 26.11 -13.21
C PRO A 144 27.84 26.46 -11.88
N ALA A 145 28.45 27.34 -11.07
CA ALA A 145 27.85 27.81 -9.82
C ALA A 145 26.54 28.59 -10.03
N GLY A 146 26.43 29.36 -11.12
CA GLY A 146 25.19 30.06 -11.45
C GLY A 146 24.09 29.15 -11.99
N HIS A 147 24.43 28.03 -12.65
CA HIS A 147 23.45 26.98 -12.98
C HIS A 147 22.87 26.33 -11.72
N GLU A 148 23.72 25.95 -10.76
CA GLU A 148 23.26 25.41 -9.46
C GLU A 148 22.42 26.43 -8.69
N LEU A 149 22.83 27.70 -8.67
CA LEU A 149 22.06 28.77 -8.03
C LEU A 149 20.69 28.98 -8.68
N THR A 150 20.61 28.87 -10.01
CA THR A 150 19.35 28.95 -10.75
C THR A 150 18.42 27.79 -10.35
N PHE A 151 18.96 26.58 -10.28
CA PHE A 151 18.20 25.40 -9.86
C PHE A 151 17.70 25.52 -8.41
N ILE A 152 18.56 25.90 -7.46
CA ILE A 152 18.16 26.11 -6.05
C ILE A 152 17.04 27.15 -5.96
N ARG A 153 17.17 28.28 -6.66
CA ARG A 153 16.14 29.32 -6.67
C ARG A 153 14.83 28.84 -7.30
N GLN A 154 14.89 28.02 -8.35
CA GLN A 154 13.71 27.40 -8.96
C GLN A 154 12.99 26.49 -7.96
N VAL A 155 13.72 25.61 -7.25
CA VAL A 155 13.14 24.72 -6.24
C VAL A 155 12.50 25.52 -5.09
N ILE A 156 13.15 26.60 -4.64
CA ILE A 156 12.59 27.46 -3.59
C ILE A 156 11.31 28.17 -4.08
N SER A 157 11.34 28.76 -5.27
CA SER A 157 10.17 29.44 -5.86
C SER A 157 8.99 28.47 -6.00
N GLN A 158 9.25 27.28 -6.53
CA GLN A 158 8.27 26.20 -6.65
C GLN A 158 7.68 25.82 -5.28
N THR A 159 8.52 25.66 -4.25
CA THR A 159 8.08 25.36 -2.87
C THR A 159 7.16 26.44 -2.29
N GLN A 160 7.42 27.72 -2.61
CA GLN A 160 6.55 28.82 -2.18
C GLN A 160 5.19 28.83 -2.90
N VAL A 161 5.16 28.52 -4.20
CA VAL A 161 3.89 28.37 -4.92
C VAL A 161 3.09 27.22 -4.34
N TYR A 162 3.73 26.06 -4.13
CA TYR A 162 3.09 24.91 -3.51
C TYR A 162 2.55 25.19 -2.12
N THR A 163 3.30 25.92 -1.28
CA THR A 163 2.83 26.38 0.03
C THR A 163 1.49 27.12 -0.09
N THR A 164 1.35 28.01 -1.07
CA THR A 164 0.11 28.76 -1.30
C THR A 164 -1.04 27.81 -1.69
N THR A 165 -0.78 26.83 -2.56
CA THR A 165 -1.80 25.83 -2.95
C THR A 165 -2.23 24.94 -1.79
N ILE A 166 -1.30 24.53 -0.93
CA ILE A 166 -1.55 23.72 0.26
C ILE A 166 -2.39 24.52 1.27
N GLN A 167 -2.05 25.77 1.54
CA GLN A 167 -2.82 26.65 2.42
C GLN A 167 -4.24 26.86 1.89
N ALA A 168 -4.38 27.10 0.58
CA ALA A 168 -5.68 27.25 -0.05
C ALA A 168 -6.53 25.97 0.05
N ALA A 169 -5.93 24.79 -0.16
CA ALA A 169 -6.62 23.51 0.02
C ALA A 169 -7.05 23.30 1.48
N ALA A 170 -6.13 23.52 2.43
CA ALA A 170 -6.43 23.42 3.85
C ALA A 170 -7.54 24.40 4.30
N GLY A 171 -7.61 25.60 3.71
CA GLY A 171 -8.67 26.58 3.98
C GLY A 171 -10.05 26.19 3.43
N ARG A 172 -10.13 25.26 2.46
CA ARG A 172 -11.40 24.82 1.85
C ARG A 172 -12.06 23.66 2.60
N ALA A 173 -11.35 22.98 3.50
CA ALA A 173 -11.88 21.83 4.21
C ALA A 173 -11.53 21.87 5.71
N GLN A 174 -12.47 21.39 6.52
CA GLN A 174 -12.27 21.18 7.96
C GLN A 174 -12.54 19.73 8.29
N ASN A 175 -11.65 19.09 9.04
CA ASN A 175 -11.86 17.73 9.53
C ASN A 175 -13.18 17.65 10.33
N LEU A 176 -13.97 16.61 10.09
CA LEU A 176 -15.31 16.40 10.63
C LEU A 176 -15.39 15.23 11.62
N SER A 177 -14.40 14.32 11.59
CA SER A 177 -14.37 13.15 12.46
C SER A 177 -14.13 13.53 13.92
N PRO A 178 -15.03 13.12 14.85
CA PRO A 178 -14.81 13.29 16.28
C PRO A 178 -13.86 12.22 16.86
N LEU A 179 -13.39 11.28 16.04
CA LEU A 179 -12.62 10.11 16.48
C LEU A 179 -11.11 10.36 16.53
N TYR A 180 -10.64 11.51 16.03
CA TYR A 180 -9.23 11.86 16.18
C TYR A 180 -8.87 12.03 17.65
N PRO A 181 -7.80 11.37 18.13
CA PRO A 181 -7.25 11.65 19.46
C PRO A 181 -6.89 13.13 19.62
N ALA A 182 -6.79 13.59 20.87
CA ALA A 182 -6.27 14.91 21.15
C ALA A 182 -4.87 15.09 20.52
N ALA A 183 -4.61 16.29 19.99
CA ALA A 183 -3.37 16.59 19.28
C ALA A 183 -2.13 16.21 20.11
N GLY A 184 -1.14 15.57 19.48
CA GLY A 184 0.09 15.11 20.12
C GLY A 184 -0.03 13.78 20.86
N GLN A 185 -1.25 13.25 21.10
CA GLN A 185 -1.41 11.94 21.73
C GLN A 185 -1.14 10.79 20.75
N ASN A 186 -1.40 11.01 19.46
CA ASN A 186 -1.17 10.04 18.40
C ASN A 186 -0.66 10.75 17.14
N SER A 187 0.67 10.78 16.97
CA SER A 187 1.33 11.48 15.86
C SER A 187 0.94 10.95 14.48
N LEU A 188 0.58 9.66 14.35
CA LEU A 188 0.06 9.13 13.09
C LEU A 188 -1.31 9.73 12.78
N ALA A 189 -2.19 9.80 13.78
CA ALA A 189 -3.52 10.40 13.62
C ALA A 189 -3.42 11.89 13.26
N ASP A 190 -2.50 12.63 13.89
CA ASP A 190 -2.23 14.04 13.57
C ASP A 190 -1.79 14.22 12.10
N GLN A 191 -0.90 13.34 11.60
CA GLN A 191 -0.46 13.36 10.21
C GLN A 191 -1.61 13.02 9.24
N LEU A 192 -2.37 11.96 9.53
CA LEU A 192 -3.51 11.54 8.71
C LEU A 192 -4.62 12.61 8.70
N LYS A 193 -4.77 13.39 9.78
CA LYS A 193 -5.68 14.53 9.85
C LYS A 193 -5.32 15.61 8.83
N ILE A 194 -4.02 15.91 8.67
CA ILE A 194 -3.52 16.81 7.61
C ILE A 194 -3.85 16.23 6.23
N VAL A 195 -3.58 14.95 6.00
CA VAL A 195 -3.87 14.31 4.70
C VAL A 195 -5.36 14.40 4.36
N ALA A 196 -6.25 14.10 5.30
CA ALA A 196 -7.70 14.19 5.08
C ALA A 196 -8.13 15.62 4.72
N GLN A 197 -7.59 16.62 5.42
CA GLN A 197 -7.86 18.03 5.16
C GLN A 197 -7.43 18.43 3.74
N LEU A 198 -6.23 18.03 3.31
CA LEU A 198 -5.70 18.40 1.99
C LEU A 198 -6.45 17.71 0.85
N VAL A 199 -6.74 16.41 0.98
CA VAL A 199 -7.51 15.66 -0.01
C VAL A 199 -8.93 16.23 -0.14
N ALA A 200 -9.61 16.51 0.97
CA ALA A 200 -10.93 17.14 0.96
C ALA A 200 -10.90 18.58 0.45
N GLY A 201 -9.80 19.28 0.67
CA GLY A 201 -9.52 20.60 0.10
C GLY A 201 -9.30 20.58 -1.42
N GLY A 202 -9.29 19.41 -2.06
CA GLY A 202 -9.18 19.24 -3.50
C GLY A 202 -7.75 19.20 -4.03
N LEU A 203 -6.75 19.01 -3.17
CA LEU A 203 -5.36 18.85 -3.61
C LEU A 203 -5.24 17.58 -4.48
N SER A 204 -4.58 17.71 -5.62
CA SER A 204 -4.38 16.63 -6.62
C SER A 204 -3.10 15.83 -6.42
N THR A 205 -2.38 16.06 -5.30
CA THR A 205 -1.20 15.29 -4.88
C THR A 205 -1.45 13.79 -4.91
N ARG A 206 -0.55 13.03 -5.56
CA ARG A 206 -0.71 11.59 -5.78
C ARG A 206 -0.27 10.75 -4.59
N ILE A 207 0.81 11.13 -3.91
CA ILE A 207 1.42 10.33 -2.83
C ILE A 207 1.57 11.16 -1.56
N TYR A 208 1.05 10.63 -0.46
CA TYR A 208 1.31 11.13 0.89
C TYR A 208 2.11 10.10 1.67
N VAL A 209 3.21 10.51 2.31
CA VAL A 209 4.03 9.65 3.16
C VAL A 209 3.93 10.11 4.61
N CYS A 210 3.43 9.23 5.47
CA CYS A 210 3.38 9.43 6.92
C CYS A 210 4.37 8.50 7.61
N GLN A 211 4.91 8.88 8.76
CA GLN A 211 5.83 8.06 9.55
C GLN A 211 5.34 7.89 10.98
N PHE A 212 5.44 6.67 11.50
CA PHE A 212 5.10 6.36 12.87
C PHE A 212 6.11 5.35 13.45
N GLY A 213 6.81 5.76 14.51
CA GLY A 213 7.91 4.99 15.11
C GLY A 213 7.57 4.38 16.47
N GLY A 214 8.58 3.85 17.14
CA GLY A 214 8.49 3.28 18.49
C GLY A 214 8.36 1.76 18.55
N PHE A 215 8.27 1.07 17.41
CA PHE A 215 8.08 -0.38 17.33
C PHE A 215 9.35 -1.20 17.58
N ASP A 216 10.51 -0.57 17.77
CA ASP A 216 11.78 -1.29 17.99
C ASP A 216 11.96 -1.79 19.44
N LEU A 217 10.96 -2.53 19.90
CA LEU A 217 10.86 -3.03 21.27
C LEU A 217 11.59 -4.37 21.39
N HIS A 218 12.91 -4.29 21.61
CA HIS A 218 13.74 -5.46 21.94
C HIS A 218 13.44 -6.01 23.34
N SER A 219 12.97 -5.16 24.25
CA SER A 219 12.56 -5.51 25.60
C SER A 219 11.27 -4.78 25.95
N LEU A 220 10.57 -5.28 26.97
CA LEU A 220 9.33 -4.70 27.50
C LEU A 220 8.30 -4.41 26.40
N GLN A 221 8.22 -5.29 25.39
CA GLN A 221 7.15 -5.27 24.39
C GLN A 221 5.79 -5.38 25.10
N VAL A 222 5.76 -6.26 26.11
CA VAL A 222 4.71 -6.41 27.11
C VAL A 222 5.22 -5.91 28.47
N PRO A 223 4.35 -5.44 29.39
CA PRO A 223 4.76 -5.01 30.72
C PRO A 223 5.39 -6.13 31.54
N ALA A 224 6.26 -5.77 32.48
CA ALA A 224 6.87 -6.70 33.44
C ALA A 224 5.85 -7.45 34.32
N THR A 225 4.61 -6.95 34.41
CA THR A 225 3.49 -7.63 35.09
C THR A 225 3.01 -8.89 34.35
N GLY A 226 3.48 -9.13 33.12
CA GLY A 226 3.19 -10.34 32.34
C GLY A 226 1.91 -10.30 31.51
N SER A 227 1.18 -9.18 31.51
CA SER A 227 0.01 -8.99 30.64
C SER A 227 0.45 -8.91 29.18
N THR A 228 0.00 -9.83 28.32
CA THR A 228 0.36 -9.81 26.89
C THR A 228 -0.60 -8.98 26.02
N THR A 229 -1.68 -8.46 26.59
CA THR A 229 -2.69 -7.62 25.90
C THR A 229 -2.50 -6.12 26.14
N THR A 230 -1.52 -5.72 26.95
CA THR A 230 -1.20 -4.32 27.28
C THR A 230 0.31 -4.05 27.11
N GLY A 231 0.75 -2.81 27.34
CA GLY A 231 2.16 -2.43 27.24
C GLY A 231 2.48 -1.50 26.07
N ALA A 232 3.78 -1.32 25.84
CA ALA A 232 4.28 -0.41 24.80
C ALA A 232 3.80 -0.85 23.41
N HIS A 233 3.92 -2.14 23.08
CA HIS A 233 3.50 -2.61 21.76
C HIS A 233 1.99 -2.55 21.57
N ALA A 234 1.20 -2.93 22.59
CA ALA A 234 -0.26 -2.80 22.56
C ALA A 234 -0.68 -1.34 22.33
N THR A 235 -0.01 -0.39 22.99
CA THR A 235 -0.24 1.05 22.82
C THR A 235 0.03 1.50 21.39
N LEU A 236 1.15 1.08 20.80
CA LEU A 236 1.52 1.43 19.43
C LEU A 236 0.54 0.83 18.40
N LEU A 237 0.14 -0.43 18.58
CA LEU A 237 -0.86 -1.09 17.75
C LEU A 237 -2.21 -0.38 17.83
N GLY A 238 -2.64 0.03 19.02
CA GLY A 238 -3.85 0.83 19.21
C GLY A 238 -3.77 2.18 18.51
N LYS A 239 -2.62 2.88 18.59
CA LYS A 239 -2.41 4.13 17.86
C LYS A 239 -2.52 3.96 16.34
N VAL A 240 -2.01 2.86 15.78
CA VAL A 240 -2.21 2.55 14.34
C VAL A 240 -3.69 2.35 14.02
N ALA A 241 -4.38 1.51 14.79
CA ALA A 241 -5.78 1.20 14.57
C ALA A 241 -6.69 2.44 14.69
N ASP A 242 -6.52 3.23 15.75
CA ASP A 242 -7.33 4.41 16.03
C ASP A 242 -7.03 5.55 15.05
N GLY A 243 -5.76 5.72 14.65
CA GLY A 243 -5.38 6.72 13.65
C GLY A 243 -6.00 6.43 12.28
N ILE A 244 -5.94 5.17 11.82
CA ILE A 244 -6.55 4.75 10.56
C ILE A 244 -8.09 4.85 10.65
N ASN A 245 -8.70 4.46 11.77
CA ASN A 245 -10.14 4.54 11.96
C ASN A 245 -10.66 5.98 11.94
N ALA A 246 -10.00 6.89 12.66
CA ALA A 246 -10.37 8.31 12.65
C ALA A 246 -10.25 8.91 11.24
N PHE A 247 -9.19 8.57 10.51
CA PHE A 247 -8.96 8.97 9.13
C PHE A 247 -10.03 8.47 8.17
N GLN A 248 -10.38 7.18 8.24
CA GLN A 248 -11.40 6.58 7.39
C GLN A 248 -12.79 7.18 7.66
N ASP A 249 -13.13 7.43 8.93
CA ASP A 249 -14.37 8.13 9.27
C ASP A 249 -14.38 9.57 8.73
N ASP A 250 -13.24 10.26 8.79
CA ASP A 250 -13.13 11.64 8.31
C ASP A 250 -13.29 11.73 6.80
N LEU A 251 -12.55 10.92 6.04
CA LEU A 251 -12.69 10.86 4.58
C LEU A 251 -14.12 10.52 4.14
N ARG A 252 -14.81 9.66 4.89
CA ARG A 252 -16.23 9.34 4.64
C ARG A 252 -17.12 10.55 4.87
N ARG A 253 -16.95 11.26 5.98
CA ARG A 253 -17.73 12.48 6.31
C ARG A 253 -17.45 13.62 5.32
N LEU A 254 -16.21 13.72 4.87
CA LEU A 254 -15.75 14.69 3.88
C LEU A 254 -16.14 14.32 2.44
N GLY A 255 -16.73 13.15 2.21
CA GLY A 255 -17.17 12.71 0.89
C GLY A 255 -16.04 12.31 -0.07
N VAL A 256 -14.82 12.08 0.43
CA VAL A 256 -13.62 11.81 -0.38
C VAL A 256 -12.99 10.44 -0.14
N GLN A 257 -13.65 9.55 0.62
CA GLN A 257 -13.13 8.19 0.90
C GLN A 257 -12.76 7.36 -0.33
N ASP A 258 -13.42 7.60 -1.47
CA ASP A 258 -13.17 6.87 -2.72
C ASP A 258 -11.95 7.36 -3.49
N ARG A 259 -11.31 8.44 -3.04
CA ARG A 259 -10.09 9.01 -3.62
C ARG A 259 -8.82 8.56 -2.90
N VAL A 260 -8.92 7.69 -1.90
CA VAL A 260 -7.79 7.31 -1.06
C VAL A 260 -7.72 5.79 -0.87
N ILE A 261 -6.53 5.25 -1.10
CA ILE A 261 -6.10 3.94 -0.63
C ILE A 261 -4.82 4.15 0.18
N GLY A 262 -4.70 3.46 1.30
CA GLY A 262 -3.52 3.50 2.16
C GLY A 262 -2.97 2.11 2.41
N MET A 263 -1.66 2.04 2.65
CA MET A 263 -0.99 0.83 3.13
C MET A 263 0.01 1.19 4.23
N THR A 264 0.23 0.26 5.16
CA THR A 264 1.34 0.34 6.12
C THR A 264 2.55 -0.43 5.61
N PHE A 265 3.74 -0.19 6.12
CA PHE A 265 4.86 -1.12 6.06
C PHE A 265 5.84 -0.82 7.19
N SER A 266 6.75 -1.75 7.47
CA SER A 266 7.87 -1.55 8.39
C SER A 266 9.09 -2.30 7.86
N GLU A 267 10.26 -1.77 8.18
CA GLU A 267 11.57 -2.30 7.86
C GLU A 267 11.80 -3.74 8.35
N PHE A 268 11.14 -4.14 9.44
CA PHE A 268 11.30 -5.46 10.08
C PHE A 268 9.98 -6.15 10.44
N GLY A 269 10.00 -7.48 10.38
CA GLY A 269 9.18 -8.33 11.24
C GLY A 269 9.81 -8.51 12.62
N ARG A 270 9.28 -9.45 13.42
CA ARG A 270 9.91 -9.88 14.68
C ARG A 270 10.29 -11.36 14.63
N ARG A 271 11.36 -11.75 15.32
CA ARG A 271 11.76 -13.16 15.44
C ARG A 271 10.63 -14.02 16.02
N ILE A 272 10.64 -15.31 15.69
CA ILE A 272 9.66 -16.26 16.21
C ILE A 272 9.81 -16.39 17.73
N LYS A 273 11.06 -16.59 18.18
CA LYS A 273 11.37 -16.79 19.59
C LYS A 273 11.44 -15.45 20.33
N SER A 274 10.76 -15.36 21.47
CA SER A 274 10.92 -14.23 22.36
C SER A 274 12.22 -14.30 23.15
N ASN A 275 12.71 -13.15 23.61
CA ASN A 275 13.90 -13.05 24.44
C ASN A 275 13.55 -12.89 25.93
N ALA A 276 14.57 -12.96 26.78
CA ALA A 276 14.43 -12.83 28.24
C ALA A 276 13.93 -11.44 28.69
N GLY A 277 14.01 -10.44 27.81
CA GLY A 277 13.57 -9.07 28.06
C GLY A 277 12.08 -8.85 27.85
N GLN A 278 11.26 -9.89 27.67
CA GLN A 278 9.83 -9.74 27.35
C GLN A 278 9.59 -9.02 26.00
N GLY A 279 10.48 -9.27 25.04
CA GLY A 279 10.40 -8.79 23.67
C GLY A 279 10.84 -9.85 22.66
N ALA A 280 11.14 -9.43 21.44
CA ALA A 280 11.72 -10.25 20.39
C ALA A 280 12.69 -9.39 19.58
N ASP A 281 13.68 -9.96 18.91
CA ASP A 281 14.61 -9.19 18.07
C ASP A 281 14.05 -8.94 16.64
N HIS A 282 14.77 -8.14 15.84
CA HIS A 282 14.45 -7.89 14.43
C HIS A 282 14.26 -9.21 13.68
N GLY A 283 13.14 -9.38 13.00
CA GLY A 283 12.82 -10.55 12.17
C GLY A 283 12.49 -10.16 10.73
N ALA A 284 12.28 -11.17 9.89
CA ALA A 284 12.14 -10.97 8.44
C ALA A 284 10.74 -10.48 8.03
N ALA A 285 9.71 -11.33 8.12
CA ALA A 285 8.40 -11.04 7.58
C ALA A 285 7.40 -10.50 8.63
N ALA A 286 6.53 -9.58 8.20
CA ALA A 286 5.50 -8.94 9.02
C ALA A 286 4.14 -8.88 8.29
N PRO A 287 3.01 -8.76 9.00
CA PRO A 287 1.75 -8.44 8.35
C PRO A 287 1.74 -6.98 7.88
N LEU A 288 1.06 -6.73 6.77
CA LEU A 288 0.81 -5.40 6.21
C LEU A 288 -0.70 -5.12 6.19
N LEU A 289 -1.10 -3.89 6.50
CA LEU A 289 -2.49 -3.45 6.42
C LEU A 289 -2.71 -2.63 5.16
N VAL A 290 -3.77 -2.93 4.41
CA VAL A 290 -4.26 -2.10 3.30
C VAL A 290 -5.65 -1.59 3.68
N PHE A 291 -5.87 -0.28 3.63
CA PHE A 291 -7.11 0.35 4.07
C PHE A 291 -7.64 1.35 3.07
N GLY A 292 -8.96 1.56 3.08
CA GLY A 292 -9.64 2.42 2.12
C GLY A 292 -11.00 1.85 1.74
N SER A 293 -11.86 2.64 1.11
CA SER A 293 -13.16 2.14 0.63
C SER A 293 -13.04 1.07 -0.45
N ARG A 294 -11.89 1.04 -1.13
CA ARG A 294 -11.58 0.13 -2.23
C ARG A 294 -10.62 -1.00 -1.85
N ALA A 295 -10.15 -1.07 -0.61
CA ALA A 295 -9.30 -2.15 -0.13
C ALA A 295 -10.03 -3.51 -0.21
N ASN A 296 -9.33 -4.58 -0.60
CA ASN A 296 -9.86 -5.93 -0.58
C ASN A 296 -9.91 -6.44 0.87
N PRO A 297 -11.10 -6.68 1.45
CA PRO A 297 -11.23 -6.86 2.90
C PRO A 297 -11.03 -8.32 3.31
N ILE A 298 -9.93 -8.92 2.89
CA ILE A 298 -9.58 -10.30 3.21
C ILE A 298 -8.20 -10.39 3.84
N VAL A 299 -7.91 -11.56 4.41
CA VAL A 299 -6.56 -11.92 4.82
C VAL A 299 -5.90 -12.66 3.65
N HIS A 300 -4.91 -12.03 3.03
CA HIS A 300 -4.09 -12.63 1.99
C HIS A 300 -2.99 -13.49 2.62
N GLY A 301 -2.90 -14.74 2.16
CA GLY A 301 -1.94 -15.73 2.61
C GLY A 301 -2.39 -16.54 3.82
N PRO A 302 -1.92 -17.80 3.95
CA PRO A 302 -2.14 -18.59 5.15
C PRO A 302 -1.48 -18.00 6.41
N ASN A 303 -1.94 -18.45 7.58
CA ASN A 303 -1.28 -18.13 8.84
C ASN A 303 0.13 -18.73 8.89
N PRO A 304 1.14 -17.97 9.34
CA PRO A 304 2.48 -18.50 9.52
C PRO A 304 2.51 -19.58 10.60
N GLN A 305 3.17 -20.69 10.30
CA GLN A 305 3.41 -21.75 11.28
C GLN A 305 4.66 -21.39 12.10
N LEU A 306 4.51 -21.35 13.43
CA LEU A 306 5.60 -21.02 14.35
C LEU A 306 6.08 -22.30 15.05
N PRO A 307 7.28 -22.82 14.72
CA PRO A 307 7.81 -24.03 15.35
C PRO A 307 7.95 -23.86 16.86
N ALA A 308 7.61 -24.90 17.63
CA ALA A 308 7.72 -24.88 19.08
C ALA A 308 9.19 -24.78 19.55
N ASN A 309 10.11 -25.38 18.79
CA ASN A 309 11.54 -25.44 19.03
C ASN A 309 12.33 -24.43 18.18
N ALA A 310 11.71 -23.31 17.80
CA ALA A 310 12.37 -22.26 17.03
C ALA A 310 13.66 -21.78 17.74
N GLY A 311 14.73 -21.63 16.97
CA GLY A 311 15.99 -21.03 17.39
C GLY A 311 15.86 -19.51 17.61
N VAL A 312 16.87 -18.93 18.27
CA VAL A 312 16.93 -17.48 18.51
C VAL A 312 16.99 -16.66 17.21
N ASN A 313 17.48 -17.27 16.13
CA ASN A 313 17.63 -16.65 14.82
C ASN A 313 16.51 -17.03 13.83
N ASP A 314 15.50 -17.79 14.25
CA ASP A 314 14.45 -18.22 13.33
C ASP A 314 13.46 -17.09 13.03
N ASN A 315 13.13 -16.97 11.75
CA ASN A 315 12.23 -15.94 11.21
C ASN A 315 10.90 -16.54 10.79
N VAL A 316 9.85 -15.72 10.86
CA VAL A 316 8.65 -15.97 10.07
C VAL A 316 9.05 -15.94 8.59
N ALA A 317 8.76 -17.03 7.88
CA ALA A 317 9.04 -17.13 6.45
C ALA A 317 8.18 -16.13 5.66
N MET A 318 8.79 -15.55 4.64
CA MET A 318 8.10 -14.68 3.69
C MET A 318 7.12 -15.50 2.84
N GLN A 319 5.91 -14.96 2.65
CA GLN A 319 4.92 -15.47 1.70
C GLN A 319 4.76 -14.54 0.51
N PHE A 320 4.82 -13.23 0.75
CA PHE A 320 4.73 -12.22 -0.29
C PHE A 320 5.95 -11.32 -0.23
N ASP A 321 6.53 -11.06 -1.39
CA ASP A 321 7.50 -9.99 -1.54
C ASP A 321 6.77 -8.64 -1.45
N PHE A 322 7.27 -7.70 -0.64
CA PHE A 322 6.63 -6.39 -0.48
C PHE A 322 6.44 -5.61 -1.78
N ARG A 323 7.33 -5.81 -2.76
CA ARG A 323 7.25 -5.16 -4.07
C ARG A 323 6.05 -5.65 -4.87
N SER A 324 5.57 -6.86 -4.61
CA SER A 324 4.31 -7.38 -5.13
C SER A 324 3.12 -6.50 -4.74
N ILE A 325 3.11 -6.00 -3.49
CA ILE A 325 2.03 -5.16 -2.97
C ILE A 325 2.13 -3.76 -3.59
N TYR A 326 3.34 -3.21 -3.67
CA TYR A 326 3.57 -1.90 -4.27
C TYR A 326 3.19 -1.89 -5.76
N ALA A 327 3.66 -2.90 -6.51
CA ALA A 327 3.32 -3.07 -7.92
C ALA A 327 1.81 -3.25 -8.12
N SER A 328 1.15 -4.03 -7.26
CA SER A 328 -0.31 -4.23 -7.36
C SER A 328 -1.09 -2.94 -7.11
N ILE A 329 -0.70 -2.13 -6.12
CA ILE A 329 -1.33 -0.82 -5.88
C ILE A 329 -1.07 0.14 -7.04
N LEU A 330 0.18 0.24 -7.54
CA LEU A 330 0.48 1.11 -8.69
C LEU A 330 -0.30 0.68 -9.94
N GLN A 331 -0.39 -0.63 -10.19
CA GLN A 331 -1.13 -1.19 -11.31
C GLN A 331 -2.63 -0.88 -11.22
N ASP A 332 -3.22 -1.08 -10.05
CA ASP A 332 -4.68 -1.06 -9.91
C ASP A 332 -5.21 0.34 -9.58
N TRP A 333 -4.48 1.11 -8.77
CA TRP A 333 -4.89 2.44 -8.35
C TRP A 333 -4.47 3.53 -9.34
N PHE A 334 -3.24 3.46 -9.83
CA PHE A 334 -2.68 4.44 -10.76
C PHE A 334 -2.65 3.96 -12.21
N GLN A 335 -3.13 2.75 -12.49
CA GLN A 335 -3.20 2.19 -13.85
C GLN A 335 -1.82 2.11 -14.53
N VAL A 336 -0.76 1.95 -13.74
CA VAL A 336 0.62 1.84 -14.25
C VAL A 336 0.78 0.53 -15.03
N THR A 337 1.34 0.61 -16.23
CA THR A 337 1.50 -0.55 -17.11
C THR A 337 2.53 -1.54 -16.54
N PRO A 338 2.40 -2.86 -16.82
CA PRO A 338 3.39 -3.86 -16.40
C PRO A 338 4.82 -3.54 -16.87
N ALA A 339 4.98 -2.97 -18.07
CA ALA A 339 6.28 -2.57 -18.58
C ALA A 339 6.92 -1.47 -17.71
N THR A 340 6.14 -0.45 -17.34
CA THR A 340 6.61 0.61 -16.44
C THR A 340 6.92 0.08 -15.04
N LEU A 341 6.11 -0.85 -14.51
CA LEU A 341 6.38 -1.50 -13.21
C LEU A 341 7.71 -2.25 -13.22
N ASN A 342 8.01 -2.99 -14.30
CA ASN A 342 9.29 -3.68 -14.45
C ASN A 342 10.46 -2.70 -14.47
N THR A 343 10.31 -1.53 -15.10
CA THR A 343 11.34 -0.47 -15.05
C THR A 343 11.49 0.10 -13.65
N ILE A 344 10.40 0.35 -12.93
CA ILE A 344 10.42 0.91 -11.56
C ILE A 344 11.12 -0.05 -10.59
N PHE A 345 10.85 -1.35 -10.66
CA PHE A 345 11.36 -2.33 -9.70
C PHE A 345 12.51 -3.22 -10.22
N GLY A 346 12.93 -3.04 -11.47
CA GLY A 346 13.98 -3.82 -12.14
C GLY A 346 13.56 -5.23 -12.60
N GLN A 347 12.38 -5.70 -12.19
CA GLN A 347 11.82 -7.00 -12.54
C GLN A 347 10.31 -7.06 -12.28
N SER A 348 9.65 -8.10 -12.77
CA SER A 348 8.23 -8.35 -12.51
C SER A 348 8.01 -9.01 -11.15
N PHE A 349 6.95 -8.61 -10.45
CA PHE A 349 6.53 -9.22 -9.19
C PHE A 349 5.14 -9.86 -9.32
N PRO A 350 4.85 -10.97 -8.61
CA PRO A 350 3.53 -11.56 -8.60
C PRO A 350 2.45 -10.56 -8.18
N TYR A 351 1.29 -10.62 -8.82
CA TYR A 351 0.15 -9.76 -8.47
C TYR A 351 -0.50 -10.24 -7.16
N VAL A 352 -0.85 -9.30 -6.28
CA VAL A 352 -1.61 -9.53 -5.05
C VAL A 352 -2.85 -8.62 -5.06
N PRO A 353 -4.08 -9.16 -5.09
CA PRO A 353 -5.30 -8.38 -5.27
C PRO A 353 -5.71 -7.63 -4.00
N VAL A 354 -4.91 -6.66 -3.57
CA VAL A 354 -5.14 -5.86 -2.35
C VAL A 354 -6.18 -4.76 -2.55
N ILE A 355 -6.58 -4.49 -3.79
CA ILE A 355 -7.69 -3.61 -4.17
C ILE A 355 -8.82 -4.48 -4.72
N ARG A 356 -10.07 -4.16 -4.37
CA ARG A 356 -11.23 -4.93 -4.81
C ARG A 356 -11.33 -4.94 -6.35
N PRO A 357 -11.56 -6.09 -6.99
CA PRO A 357 -11.78 -6.16 -8.44
C PRO A 357 -12.95 -5.27 -8.92
N ALA A 358 -14.02 -5.14 -8.14
CA ALA A 358 -15.13 -4.25 -8.46
C ALA A 358 -14.76 -2.74 -8.43
N ALA A 359 -13.66 -2.36 -7.78
CA ALA A 359 -13.12 -1.01 -7.83
C ALA A 359 -12.37 -0.74 -9.15
N LEU A 360 -11.76 -1.78 -9.74
CA LEU A 360 -11.10 -1.72 -11.05
C LEU A 360 -12.10 -1.61 -12.20
N ALA A 361 -13.32 -2.12 -12.01
CA ALA A 361 -14.42 -1.97 -12.96
C ALA A 361 -14.95 -0.52 -13.08
N ALA A 362 -14.59 0.37 -12.12
CA ALA A 362 -15.04 1.76 -12.12
C ALA A 362 -14.11 2.72 -12.89
N SER A 363 -12.90 2.30 -13.31
CA SER A 363 -12.02 3.08 -14.17
C SER A 363 -12.06 2.57 -15.61
N SER A 364 -13.12 2.92 -16.35
CA SER A 364 -13.21 2.91 -17.82
C SER A 364 -12.39 1.85 -18.60
N ALA A 365 -12.31 0.62 -18.11
CA ALA A 365 -11.67 -0.46 -18.84
C ALA A 365 -12.60 -0.81 -20.00
N ARG A 366 -12.11 -0.73 -21.23
CA ARG A 366 -12.87 -1.22 -22.39
C ARG A 366 -13.18 -2.70 -22.16
N PRO A 367 -14.44 -3.14 -22.32
CA PRO A 367 -14.78 -4.54 -22.11
C PRO A 367 -14.06 -5.43 -23.13
N VAL A 368 -13.70 -6.65 -22.73
CA VAL A 368 -13.26 -7.69 -23.64
C VAL A 368 -14.50 -8.21 -24.38
N ALA A 369 -14.52 -8.09 -25.71
CA ALA A 369 -15.69 -8.40 -26.51
C ALA A 369 -16.03 -9.89 -26.51
N ALA A 370 -17.33 -10.20 -26.60
CA ALA A 370 -17.87 -11.56 -26.64
C ALA A 370 -17.47 -12.47 -25.46
N PHE A 371 -17.16 -11.88 -24.29
CA PHE A 371 -16.76 -12.65 -23.11
C PHE A 371 -17.92 -13.45 -22.51
N SER A 372 -17.79 -14.78 -22.51
CA SER A 372 -18.77 -15.72 -21.98
C SER A 372 -18.10 -16.98 -21.43
N VAL A 373 -18.82 -17.71 -20.57
CA VAL A 373 -18.41 -19.03 -20.06
C VAL A 373 -19.57 -20.00 -20.32
N TYR A 374 -19.28 -21.15 -20.94
CA TYR A 374 -20.30 -22.18 -21.18
C TYR A 374 -19.73 -23.61 -21.00
N PRO A 375 -20.55 -24.59 -20.56
CA PRO A 375 -21.90 -24.40 -20.02
C PRO A 375 -21.86 -23.63 -18.69
N ASN A 376 -22.91 -22.84 -18.42
CA ASN A 376 -23.07 -22.08 -17.18
C ASN A 376 -24.58 -22.00 -16.83
N PRO A 377 -25.07 -22.73 -15.80
CA PRO A 377 -24.30 -23.49 -14.82
C PRO A 377 -23.46 -24.62 -15.42
N SER A 378 -22.27 -24.82 -14.88
CA SER A 378 -21.33 -25.87 -15.26
C SER A 378 -21.67 -27.14 -14.47
N VAL A 379 -22.36 -28.07 -15.10
CA VAL A 379 -22.84 -29.34 -14.51
C VAL A 379 -21.73 -30.41 -14.46
N GLY A 380 -20.47 -30.00 -14.50
CA GLY A 380 -19.33 -30.91 -14.58
C GLY A 380 -18.00 -30.20 -14.42
N ASP A 381 -16.93 -30.98 -14.56
CA ASP A 381 -15.55 -30.63 -14.24
C ASP A 381 -14.85 -29.68 -15.24
N GLN A 382 -15.57 -29.26 -16.29
CA GLN A 382 -15.04 -28.47 -17.39
C GLN A 382 -16.07 -27.44 -17.85
N ALA A 383 -15.59 -26.23 -18.14
CA ALA A 383 -16.29 -25.24 -18.95
C ALA A 383 -15.34 -24.66 -20.00
N THR A 384 -15.85 -23.82 -20.88
CA THR A 384 -15.07 -23.11 -21.88
C THR A 384 -15.31 -21.63 -21.74
N VAL A 385 -14.22 -20.88 -21.66
CA VAL A 385 -14.24 -19.42 -21.71
C VAL A 385 -14.04 -18.96 -23.14
N VAL A 386 -14.93 -18.11 -23.63
CA VAL A 386 -14.85 -17.54 -24.98
C VAL A 386 -14.80 -16.03 -24.92
N PHE A 387 -13.92 -15.42 -25.71
CA PHE A 387 -13.77 -13.97 -25.84
C PHE A 387 -13.03 -13.60 -27.13
N THR A 388 -13.02 -12.31 -27.49
CA THR A 388 -12.28 -11.80 -28.65
C THR A 388 -11.01 -11.07 -28.23
N SER A 389 -9.86 -11.63 -28.59
CA SER A 389 -8.53 -11.05 -28.32
C SER A 389 -8.11 -10.05 -29.40
N GLU A 390 -7.36 -9.02 -28.99
CA GLU A 390 -6.73 -8.03 -29.87
C GLU A 390 -5.24 -8.30 -30.09
N GLY A 391 -4.73 -9.47 -29.67
CA GLY A 391 -3.33 -9.87 -29.88
C GLY A 391 -2.39 -9.54 -28.71
N GLY A 392 -2.90 -9.37 -27.50
CA GLY A 392 -2.12 -8.99 -26.31
C GLY A 392 -1.89 -10.12 -25.30
N PRO A 393 -1.12 -9.85 -24.23
CA PRO A 393 -1.00 -10.75 -23.09
C PRO A 393 -2.34 -10.84 -22.36
N VAL A 394 -2.84 -12.07 -22.22
CA VAL A 394 -4.10 -12.36 -21.57
C VAL A 394 -3.87 -12.99 -20.22
N GLN A 395 -4.63 -12.52 -19.22
CA GLN A 395 -4.79 -13.19 -17.95
C GLN A 395 -6.24 -13.64 -17.79
N LEU A 396 -6.45 -14.88 -17.40
CA LEU A 396 -7.75 -15.45 -17.10
C LEU A 396 -7.69 -16.04 -15.70
N VAL A 397 -8.57 -15.58 -14.80
CA VAL A 397 -8.55 -15.95 -13.38
C VAL A 397 -9.96 -16.26 -12.91
N ILE A 398 -10.10 -17.29 -12.07
CA ILE A 398 -11.34 -17.60 -11.35
C ILE A 398 -11.16 -17.20 -9.89
N PHE A 399 -12.13 -16.46 -9.36
CA PHE A 399 -12.24 -16.11 -7.96
C PHE A 399 -13.46 -16.76 -7.33
N ASP A 400 -13.38 -17.15 -6.05
CA ASP A 400 -14.58 -17.51 -5.30
C ASP A 400 -15.40 -16.29 -4.86
N GLY A 401 -16.53 -16.51 -4.20
CA GLY A 401 -17.39 -15.44 -3.69
C GLY A 401 -16.76 -14.55 -2.61
N LEU A 402 -15.58 -14.92 -2.09
CA LEU A 402 -14.77 -14.11 -1.16
C LEU A 402 -13.62 -13.38 -1.88
N GLY A 403 -13.53 -13.49 -3.21
CA GLY A 403 -12.49 -12.85 -4.00
C GLY A 403 -11.13 -13.55 -3.93
N ARG A 404 -11.06 -14.79 -3.43
CA ARG A 404 -9.82 -15.59 -3.44
C ARG A 404 -9.64 -16.22 -4.81
N GLU A 405 -8.44 -16.10 -5.36
CA GLU A 405 -8.09 -16.81 -6.59
C GLU A 405 -8.11 -18.32 -6.35
N VAL A 406 -8.92 -19.03 -7.12
CA VAL A 406 -9.05 -20.50 -7.05
C VAL A 406 -8.46 -21.20 -8.27
N ARG A 407 -8.32 -20.50 -9.40
CA ARG A 407 -7.74 -21.05 -10.65
C ARG A 407 -7.23 -19.92 -11.54
N ARG A 408 -6.18 -20.20 -12.31
CA ARG A 408 -5.63 -19.30 -13.34
C ARG A 408 -5.32 -20.05 -14.64
N PRO A 409 -6.29 -20.20 -15.56
CA PRO A 409 -6.08 -20.97 -16.78
C PRO A 409 -5.14 -20.29 -17.79
N VAL A 410 -5.04 -18.95 -17.75
CA VAL A 410 -4.09 -18.20 -18.58
C VAL A 410 -3.37 -17.20 -17.70
N ASP A 411 -2.04 -17.25 -17.70
CA ASP A 411 -1.20 -16.36 -16.92
C ASP A 411 -0.28 -15.55 -17.83
N GLY A 412 -0.75 -14.38 -18.26
CA GLY A 412 0.03 -13.42 -19.04
C GLY A 412 0.45 -13.89 -20.44
N ARG A 413 -0.11 -14.99 -20.96
CA ARG A 413 0.24 -15.53 -22.27
C ARG A 413 -0.32 -14.64 -23.38
N THR A 414 0.51 -14.26 -24.34
CA THR A 414 0.06 -13.59 -25.57
C THR A 414 -0.80 -14.52 -26.41
N LEU A 415 -2.04 -14.12 -26.70
CA LEU A 415 -2.93 -14.85 -27.59
C LEU A 415 -2.99 -14.15 -28.96
N GLY A 416 -3.40 -14.89 -29.99
CA GLY A 416 -3.59 -14.33 -31.33
C GLY A 416 -4.82 -13.44 -31.42
N VAL A 417 -4.85 -12.52 -32.38
CA VAL A 417 -6.02 -11.70 -32.68
C VAL A 417 -7.20 -12.59 -33.09
N GLY A 418 -8.40 -12.31 -32.57
CA GLY A 418 -9.63 -13.03 -32.92
C GLY A 418 -10.23 -13.80 -31.74
N THR A 419 -11.23 -14.63 -32.04
CA THR A 419 -11.96 -15.41 -31.02
C THR A 419 -11.06 -16.44 -30.37
N GLN A 420 -10.93 -16.38 -29.05
CA GLN A 420 -10.22 -17.31 -28.21
C GLN A 420 -11.21 -18.22 -27.49
N GLN A 421 -10.88 -19.50 -27.42
CA GLN A 421 -11.59 -20.48 -26.59
C GLN A 421 -10.57 -21.09 -25.63
N VAL A 422 -10.77 -20.89 -24.34
CA VAL A 422 -9.87 -21.35 -23.28
C VAL A 422 -10.59 -22.38 -22.42
N PRO A 423 -10.06 -23.61 -22.29
CA PRO A 423 -10.62 -24.61 -21.38
C PRO A 423 -10.54 -24.12 -19.93
N LEU A 424 -11.63 -24.28 -19.20
CA LEU A 424 -11.76 -23.94 -17.79
C LEU A 424 -11.89 -25.23 -16.98
N ASP A 425 -10.84 -25.60 -16.24
CA ASP A 425 -10.86 -26.78 -15.38
C ASP A 425 -11.47 -26.43 -14.02
N LEU A 426 -12.64 -27.03 -13.73
CA LEU A 426 -13.44 -26.79 -12.53
C LEU A 426 -13.28 -27.91 -11.48
N ARG A 427 -12.45 -28.93 -11.77
CA ARG A 427 -12.24 -30.06 -10.85
C ARG A 427 -11.83 -29.61 -9.46
N GLY A 428 -12.53 -30.13 -8.45
CA GLY A 428 -12.26 -29.87 -7.03
C GLY A 428 -12.74 -28.51 -6.52
N LEU A 429 -13.44 -27.72 -7.33
CA LEU A 429 -14.20 -26.58 -6.84
C LEU A 429 -15.50 -27.08 -6.19
N ALA A 430 -15.91 -26.44 -5.09
CA ALA A 430 -17.18 -26.76 -4.44
C ALA A 430 -18.34 -26.18 -5.24
N ALA A 431 -19.53 -26.77 -5.12
CA ALA A 431 -20.74 -26.20 -5.71
C ALA A 431 -20.95 -24.76 -5.18
N GLY A 432 -21.16 -23.80 -6.09
CA GLY A 432 -21.25 -22.40 -5.73
C GLY A 432 -21.00 -21.44 -6.89
N ALA A 433 -21.09 -20.15 -6.57
CA ALA A 433 -20.87 -19.07 -7.51
C ALA A 433 -19.42 -18.58 -7.46
N TYR A 434 -18.81 -18.47 -8.64
CA TYR A 434 -17.45 -18.01 -8.87
C TYR A 434 -17.46 -16.84 -9.86
N HIS A 435 -16.40 -16.03 -9.84
CA HIS A 435 -16.20 -14.96 -10.81
C HIS A 435 -15.03 -15.33 -11.73
N CYS A 436 -15.30 -15.50 -13.03
CA CYS A 436 -14.28 -15.63 -14.04
C CYS A 436 -13.98 -14.26 -14.65
N THR A 437 -12.72 -13.85 -14.60
CA THR A 437 -12.28 -12.55 -15.10
C THR A 437 -11.23 -12.74 -16.19
N VAL A 438 -11.41 -12.07 -17.32
CA VAL A 438 -10.44 -11.97 -18.41
C VAL A 438 -9.86 -10.56 -18.45
N ARG A 439 -8.54 -10.43 -18.56
CA ARG A 439 -7.83 -9.18 -18.77
C ARG A 439 -6.89 -9.29 -19.96
N GLU A 440 -6.90 -8.29 -20.83
CA GLU A 440 -5.97 -8.18 -21.95
C GLU A 440 -5.51 -6.73 -22.09
N GLY A 441 -4.27 -6.47 -21.67
CA GLY A 441 -3.77 -5.09 -21.54
C GLY A 441 -4.65 -4.26 -20.60
N SER A 442 -5.25 -3.20 -21.14
CA SER A 442 -6.19 -2.30 -20.42
C SER A 442 -7.65 -2.72 -20.53
N ARG A 443 -7.97 -3.80 -21.25
CA ARG A 443 -9.32 -4.33 -21.41
C ARG A 443 -9.61 -5.38 -20.35
N SER A 444 -10.83 -5.40 -19.81
CA SER A 444 -11.22 -6.37 -18.78
C SER A 444 -12.71 -6.69 -18.83
N SER A 445 -13.09 -7.93 -18.53
CA SER A 445 -14.47 -8.34 -18.34
C SER A 445 -14.58 -9.46 -17.32
N SER A 446 -15.71 -9.52 -16.62
CA SER A 446 -15.99 -10.54 -15.60
C SER A 446 -17.36 -11.17 -15.83
N GLN A 447 -17.48 -12.47 -15.60
CA GLN A 447 -18.69 -13.27 -15.75
C GLN A 447 -18.84 -14.16 -14.54
N LEU A 448 -20.08 -14.32 -14.08
CA LEU A 448 -20.40 -15.28 -13.04
C LEU A 448 -20.30 -16.69 -13.63
N VAL A 449 -19.68 -17.62 -12.93
CA VAL A 449 -19.65 -19.04 -13.24
C VAL A 449 -20.28 -19.79 -12.08
N VAL A 450 -21.37 -20.50 -12.35
CA VAL A 450 -22.04 -21.34 -11.36
C VAL A 450 -21.55 -22.76 -11.54
N VAL A 451 -20.92 -23.32 -10.51
CA VAL A 451 -20.51 -24.74 -10.44
C VAL A 451 -21.59 -25.48 -9.67
N GLU A 452 -22.14 -26.55 -10.24
CA GLU A 452 -23.18 -27.39 -9.60
C GLU A 452 -22.62 -28.69 -9.01
#